data_AF-A0A5B0H925-F1
#
_entry.id   AF-A0A5B0H925-F1
#
_cell.length_a   1.000
_cell.length_b   1.000
_cell.length_c   1.000
_cell.angle_alpha   90.00
_cell.angle_beta   90.00
_cell.angle_gamma   90.00
#
_symmetry.space_group_name_H-M   'P 1'
#
loop_
_entity.id
_entity.type
_entity.pdbx_description
1 polymer ?
#
loop_
_entity_poly.entity_id
_entity_poly.type
_entity_poly.pdbx_seq_one_letter_code
_entity_poly.pdbx_strand_id
1 'polypeptide(L)'
;MAKLLTDSEFQRFSELQQKQSSFTITPEEADELRDIVAHAQKRRDDRAAAMQSIETFIQQFDISPDELFSPEQIGEAARTYGLIPAAKKERVLPPSFTFNGKPYQWTTRALPDDIRVPLFDAFKAGQSVKPFIATLKDASRCAMTIARLERETGAVYAQPWLEELAVTRAQVDEAATKLAA
;
A
#
# COMPACT_ATOMS: atom_id res chain seq x y z
N MET A 1 -5.76 28.74 -11.20
CA MET A 1 -4.38 29.25 -11.32
C MET A 1 -3.36 28.31 -10.68
N ALA A 2 -3.42 28.04 -9.37
CA ALA A 2 -2.42 27.20 -8.68
C ALA A 2 -2.18 25.80 -9.28
N LYS A 3 -3.20 25.14 -9.87
CA LYS A 3 -3.05 23.84 -10.55
C LYS A 3 -2.54 23.89 -12.00
N LEU A 4 -2.33 25.09 -12.56
CA LEU A 4 -1.88 25.30 -13.95
C LEU A 4 -0.44 25.81 -14.03
N LEU A 5 0.07 26.32 -12.91
CA LEU A 5 1.44 26.76 -12.73
C LEU A 5 2.23 25.63 -12.06
N THR A 6 3.51 25.50 -12.40
CA THR A 6 4.46 24.72 -11.61
C THR A 6 4.69 25.40 -10.26
N ASP A 7 5.19 24.67 -9.27
CA ASP A 7 5.44 25.24 -7.93
C ASP A 7 6.35 26.47 -7.97
N SER A 8 7.36 26.46 -8.85
CA SER A 8 8.25 27.61 -9.08
C SER A 8 7.55 28.80 -9.72
N GLU A 9 6.70 28.56 -10.74
CA GLU A 9 5.93 29.63 -11.39
C GLU A 9 4.89 30.22 -10.42
N PHE A 10 4.29 29.39 -9.57
CA PHE A 10 3.31 29.84 -8.58
C PHE A 10 3.95 30.70 -7.49
N GLN A 11 5.14 30.30 -7.01
CA GLN A 11 5.91 31.10 -6.06
C GLN A 11 6.28 32.46 -6.66
N ARG A 12 6.81 32.47 -7.89
CA ARG A 12 7.19 33.70 -8.59
C ARG A 12 5.99 34.60 -8.89
N PHE A 13 4.87 34.02 -9.33
CA PHE A 13 3.61 34.74 -9.53
C PHE A 13 3.16 35.42 -8.23
N SER A 14 3.22 34.72 -7.11
CA SER A 14 2.79 35.24 -5.81
C SER A 14 3.65 36.41 -5.35
N GLU A 15 4.98 36.32 -5.53
CA GLU A 15 5.92 37.42 -5.25
C GLU A 15 5.62 38.65 -6.11
N LEU A 16 5.47 38.48 -7.42
CA LEU A 16 5.18 39.56 -8.35
C LEU A 16 3.81 40.19 -8.09
N GLN A 17 2.79 39.38 -7.78
CA GLN A 17 1.47 39.88 -7.41
C GLN A 17 1.51 40.71 -6.12
N GLN A 18 2.34 40.31 -5.14
CA GLN A 18 2.55 41.07 -3.91
C GLN A 18 3.22 42.42 -4.21
N LYS A 19 4.28 42.43 -5.02
CA LYS A 19 4.94 43.67 -5.45
C LYS A 19 4.00 44.61 -6.22
N GLN A 20 3.14 44.06 -7.09
CA GLN A 20 2.12 44.83 -7.79
C GLN A 20 1.14 45.48 -6.81
N SER A 21 0.65 44.72 -5.82
CA SER A 21 -0.27 45.20 -4.80
C SER A 21 0.35 46.26 -3.87
N SER A 22 1.66 46.16 -3.64
CA SER A 22 2.44 47.14 -2.89
C SER A 22 2.96 48.30 -3.73
N PHE A 23 2.64 48.36 -5.03
CA PHE A 23 3.13 49.36 -5.99
C PHE A 23 4.67 49.47 -6.05
N THR A 24 5.38 48.38 -5.74
CA THR A 24 6.85 48.29 -5.79
C THR A 24 7.37 47.50 -6.98
N ILE A 25 6.48 47.04 -7.86
CA ILE A 25 6.82 46.27 -9.06
C ILE A 25 7.52 47.14 -10.10
N THR A 26 8.58 46.62 -10.73
CA THR A 26 9.21 47.28 -11.88
C THR A 26 8.44 47.01 -13.18
N PRO A 27 8.64 47.81 -14.25
CA PRO A 27 8.05 47.52 -15.56
C PRO A 27 8.37 46.12 -16.08
N GLU A 28 9.62 45.67 -15.93
CA GLU A 28 10.07 44.34 -16.37
C GLU A 28 9.40 43.22 -15.57
N GLU A 29 9.24 43.42 -14.26
CA GLU A 29 8.53 42.49 -13.38
C GLU A 29 7.03 42.43 -13.71
N ALA A 30 6.44 43.54 -14.16
CA ALA A 30 5.05 43.59 -14.60
C ALA A 30 4.85 42.92 -15.97
N ASP A 31 5.85 42.94 -16.85
CA ASP A 31 5.87 42.15 -18.09
C ASP A 31 5.99 40.65 -17.75
N GLU A 32 6.89 40.28 -16.84
CA GLU A 32 7.07 38.89 -16.38
C GLU A 32 5.76 38.33 -15.77
N LEU A 33 5.05 39.12 -14.95
CA LEU A 33 3.76 38.73 -14.40
C LEU A 33 2.72 38.45 -15.50
N ARG A 34 2.70 39.26 -16.56
CA ARG A 34 1.80 39.07 -17.72
C ARG A 34 2.16 37.80 -18.49
N ASP A 35 3.44 37.50 -18.66
CA ASP A 35 3.90 36.29 -19.34
C ASP A 35 3.52 35.02 -18.58
N ILE A 36 3.66 35.02 -17.25
CA ILE A 36 3.25 33.89 -16.41
C ILE A 36 1.73 33.65 -16.54
N VAL A 37 0.93 34.72 -16.55
CA VAL A 37 -0.53 34.61 -16.73
C VAL A 37 -0.88 34.07 -18.12
N ALA A 38 -0.23 34.58 -19.18
CA ALA A 38 -0.45 34.12 -20.54
C ALA A 38 -0.08 32.64 -20.71
N HIS A 39 1.01 32.20 -20.09
CA HIS A 39 1.41 30.79 -20.09
C HIS A 39 0.40 29.90 -19.37
N ALA A 40 -0.12 30.34 -18.21
CA ALA A 40 -1.18 29.62 -17.50
C ALA A 40 -2.47 29.50 -18.30
N GLN A 41 -2.85 30.55 -19.03
CA GLN A 41 -4.01 30.56 -19.92
C GLN A 41 -3.81 29.57 -21.07
N LYS A 42 -2.67 29.63 -21.75
CA LYS A 42 -2.34 28.68 -22.82
C LYS A 42 -2.39 27.22 -22.33
N ARG A 43 -1.81 26.91 -21.17
CA ARG A 43 -1.89 25.56 -20.58
C ARG A 43 -3.32 25.12 -20.30
N ARG A 44 -4.20 26.03 -19.88
CA ARG A 44 -5.62 25.73 -19.68
C ARG A 44 -6.29 25.37 -21.00
N ASP A 45 -6.03 26.15 -22.04
CA ASP A 45 -6.64 25.98 -23.36
C ASP A 45 -6.12 24.70 -24.03
N ASP A 46 -4.82 24.42 -23.95
CA ASP A 46 -4.20 23.17 -24.43
C ASP A 46 -4.81 21.95 -23.73
N ARG A 47 -5.02 22.04 -22.40
CA ARG A 47 -5.69 20.97 -21.64
C ARG A 47 -7.14 20.78 -22.07
N ALA A 48 -7.87 21.87 -22.32
CA ALA A 48 -9.25 21.79 -22.80
C ALA A 48 -9.34 21.15 -24.19
N ALA A 49 -8.45 21.54 -25.11
CA ALA A 49 -8.35 20.95 -26.44
C ALA A 49 -7.98 19.45 -26.39
N ALA A 50 -7.08 19.06 -25.49
CA ALA A 50 -6.73 17.64 -25.28
C ALA A 50 -7.92 16.83 -24.76
N MET A 51 -8.67 17.36 -23.79
CA MET A 51 -9.89 16.69 -23.28
C MET A 51 -10.94 16.52 -24.39
N GLN A 52 -11.20 17.57 -25.17
CA GLN A 52 -12.12 17.51 -26.28
C GLN A 52 -11.68 16.48 -27.35
N SER A 53 -10.38 16.37 -27.59
CA SER A 53 -9.82 15.37 -28.51
C SER A 53 -10.06 13.95 -27.99
N ILE A 54 -9.84 13.72 -26.70
CA ILE A 54 -10.11 12.42 -26.05
C ILE A 54 -11.58 12.06 -26.16
N GLU A 55 -12.50 12.98 -25.84
CA GLU A 55 -13.95 12.77 -25.99
C GLU A 55 -14.34 12.43 -27.43
N THR A 56 -13.73 13.12 -28.41
CA THR A 56 -13.94 12.86 -29.83
C THR A 56 -13.46 11.45 -30.21
N PHE A 57 -12.29 11.02 -29.72
CA PHE A 57 -11.78 9.68 -29.99
C PHE A 57 -12.62 8.58 -29.33
N ILE A 58 -13.08 8.79 -28.09
CA ILE A 58 -13.99 7.85 -27.41
C ILE A 58 -15.25 7.63 -28.26
N GLN A 59 -15.85 8.71 -28.78
CA GLN A 59 -17.01 8.62 -29.67
C GLN A 59 -16.69 7.99 -31.03
N GLN A 60 -15.58 8.40 -31.66
CA GLN A 60 -15.20 7.92 -32.99
C GLN A 60 -14.91 6.41 -33.01
N PHE A 61 -14.29 5.90 -31.96
CA PHE A 61 -13.90 4.50 -31.85
C PHE A 61 -14.93 3.64 -31.07
N ASP A 62 -16.06 4.23 -30.66
CA ASP A 62 -17.12 3.58 -29.88
C ASP A 62 -16.58 2.87 -28.62
N ILE A 63 -15.59 3.50 -27.96
CA ILE A 63 -14.91 2.93 -26.79
C ILE A 63 -15.88 2.92 -25.62
N SER A 64 -16.15 1.74 -25.08
CA SER A 64 -17.07 1.62 -23.94
C SER A 64 -16.37 1.94 -22.61
N PRO A 65 -17.10 2.41 -21.58
CA PRO A 65 -16.48 2.80 -20.29
C PRO A 65 -15.66 1.70 -19.61
N ASP A 66 -16.00 0.43 -19.84
CA ASP A 66 -15.30 -0.76 -19.36
C ASP A 66 -13.97 -1.03 -20.10
N GLU A 67 -13.78 -0.46 -21.30
CA GLU A 67 -12.49 -0.48 -22.00
C GLU A 67 -11.56 0.65 -21.55
N LEU A 68 -12.11 1.74 -20.99
CA LEU A 68 -11.33 2.88 -20.50
C LEU A 68 -10.71 2.61 -19.13
N PHE A 69 -11.41 1.88 -18.26
CA PHE A 69 -10.96 1.61 -16.90
C PHE A 69 -11.30 0.20 -16.47
N SER A 70 -10.33 -0.50 -15.88
CA SER A 70 -10.61 -1.79 -15.26
C SER A 70 -11.56 -1.62 -14.05
N PRO A 71 -12.34 -2.66 -13.68
CA PRO A 71 -13.14 -2.65 -12.47
C PRO A 71 -12.32 -2.31 -11.21
N GLU A 72 -11.03 -2.70 -11.13
CA GLU A 72 -10.18 -2.32 -10.01
C GLU A 72 -9.88 -0.82 -9.99
N GLN A 73 -9.60 -0.22 -11.14
CA GLN A 73 -9.33 1.23 -11.25
C GLN A 73 -10.55 2.05 -10.86
N ILE A 74 -11.74 1.63 -11.30
CA ILE A 74 -13.01 2.24 -10.90
C ILE A 74 -13.23 2.10 -9.39
N GLY A 75 -12.99 0.89 -8.84
CA GLY A 75 -13.13 0.61 -7.41
C GLY A 75 -12.12 1.37 -6.54
N GLU A 76 -10.91 1.64 -7.04
CA GLU A 76 -9.91 2.46 -6.37
C GLU A 76 -10.28 3.95 -6.41
N ALA A 77 -10.69 4.46 -7.58
CA ALA A 77 -11.19 5.84 -7.69
C ALA A 77 -12.39 6.08 -6.76
N ALA A 78 -13.36 5.16 -6.73
CA ALA A 78 -14.53 5.25 -5.87
C ALA A 78 -14.16 5.30 -4.37
N ARG A 79 -13.11 4.57 -3.94
CA ARG A 79 -12.60 4.64 -2.56
C ARG A 79 -11.89 5.97 -2.28
N THR A 80 -11.06 6.43 -3.21
CA THR A 80 -10.32 7.71 -3.10
C THR A 80 -11.26 8.90 -2.97
N TYR A 81 -12.38 8.88 -3.68
CA TYR A 81 -13.41 9.92 -3.62
C TYR A 81 -14.49 9.66 -2.55
N GLY A 82 -14.35 8.61 -1.74
CA GLY A 82 -15.27 8.33 -0.62
C GLY A 82 -16.67 7.87 -1.02
N LEU A 83 -16.85 7.43 -2.27
CA LEU A 83 -18.12 6.90 -2.77
C LEU A 83 -18.42 5.49 -2.22
N ILE A 84 -17.37 4.74 -1.90
CA ILE A 84 -17.46 3.46 -1.19
C ILE A 84 -16.46 3.45 -0.03
N PRO A 85 -16.74 2.72 1.07
CA PRO A 85 -15.79 2.58 2.16
C PRO A 85 -14.45 2.10 1.63
N ALA A 86 -13.36 2.74 2.05
CA ALA A 86 -12.03 2.20 1.82
C ALA A 86 -12.03 0.76 2.36
N ALA A 87 -11.81 -0.22 1.48
CA ALA A 87 -11.68 -1.61 1.89
C ALA A 87 -10.69 -1.62 3.04
N LYS A 88 -11.15 -1.99 4.25
CA LYS A 88 -10.25 -2.21 5.36
C LYS A 88 -9.24 -3.22 4.83
N LYS A 89 -7.99 -2.80 4.61
CA LYS A 89 -6.87 -3.74 4.51
C LYS A 89 -7.10 -4.72 5.65
N GLU A 90 -7.42 -5.96 5.32
CA GLU A 90 -7.64 -6.98 6.33
C GLU A 90 -6.37 -6.95 7.18
N ARG A 91 -6.51 -6.47 8.42
CA ARG A 91 -5.37 -6.34 9.32
C ARG A 91 -5.01 -7.77 9.69
N VAL A 92 -4.16 -8.38 8.88
CA VAL A 92 -3.57 -9.67 9.17
C VAL A 92 -2.79 -9.49 10.46
N LEU A 93 -3.33 -10.02 11.55
CA LEU A 93 -2.70 -9.94 12.85
C LEU A 93 -1.49 -10.89 12.86
N PRO A 94 -0.36 -10.46 13.45
CA PRO A 94 0.86 -11.26 13.45
C PRO A 94 0.67 -12.57 14.24
N PRO A 95 1.53 -13.58 13.98
CA PRO A 95 1.65 -14.76 14.83
C PRO A 95 1.85 -14.38 16.29
N SER A 96 1.19 -15.10 17.19
CA SER A 96 1.21 -14.85 18.64
C SER A 96 1.62 -16.10 19.39
N PHE A 97 2.49 -15.93 20.37
CA PHE A 97 2.99 -17.01 21.22
C PHE A 97 2.80 -16.73 22.71
N THR A 98 2.82 -17.78 23.50
CA THR A 98 2.89 -17.71 24.96
C THR A 98 4.00 -18.65 25.43
N PHE A 99 4.96 -18.12 26.18
CA PHE A 99 6.04 -18.92 26.77
C PHE A 99 6.31 -18.46 28.20
N ASN A 100 6.37 -19.40 29.15
CA ASN A 100 6.52 -19.11 30.59
C ASN A 100 5.53 -18.05 31.11
N GLY A 101 4.29 -18.09 30.65
CA GLY A 101 3.22 -17.16 31.04
C GLY A 101 3.32 -15.75 30.41
N LYS A 102 4.31 -15.49 29.55
CA LYS A 102 4.48 -14.22 28.86
C LYS A 102 3.97 -14.28 27.41
N PRO A 103 3.20 -13.29 26.93
CA PRO A 103 2.77 -13.21 25.54
C PRO A 103 3.85 -12.56 24.65
N TYR A 104 4.04 -13.10 23.45
CA TYR A 104 4.96 -12.58 22.43
C TYR A 104 4.24 -12.44 21.09
N GLN A 105 4.49 -11.35 20.37
CA GLN A 105 3.98 -11.13 19.01
C GLN A 105 5.13 -11.16 18.01
N TRP A 106 5.02 -12.03 17.01
CA TRP A 106 6.03 -12.13 15.96
C TRP A 106 5.73 -11.14 14.84
N THR A 107 6.11 -9.90 15.10
CA THR A 107 6.02 -8.79 14.13
C THR A 107 7.22 -8.83 13.17
N THR A 108 7.55 -7.71 12.51
CA THR A 108 8.71 -7.62 11.63
C THR A 108 10.05 -7.83 12.36
N ARG A 109 10.10 -7.64 13.68
CA ARG A 109 11.30 -7.91 14.48
C ARG A 109 11.42 -9.39 14.82
N ALA A 110 12.67 -9.84 14.99
CA ALA A 110 12.95 -11.18 15.50
C ALA A 110 12.34 -11.37 16.90
N LEU A 111 11.94 -12.60 17.20
CA LEU A 111 11.52 -12.96 18.55
C LEU A 111 12.70 -12.85 19.53
N PRO A 112 12.47 -12.45 20.79
CA PRO A 112 13.46 -12.54 21.85
C PRO A 112 14.02 -13.97 22.01
N ASP A 113 15.31 -14.08 22.36
CA ASP A 113 16.02 -15.36 22.38
C ASP A 113 15.44 -16.37 23.39
N ASP A 114 14.86 -15.89 24.49
CA ASP A 114 14.24 -16.71 25.54
C ASP A 114 13.06 -17.56 25.02
N ILE A 115 12.35 -17.10 23.98
CA ILE A 115 11.32 -17.88 23.29
C ILE A 115 11.80 -18.44 21.94
N ARG A 116 12.62 -17.68 21.20
CA ARG A 116 13.07 -18.05 19.85
C ARG A 116 13.90 -19.32 19.87
N VAL A 117 14.86 -19.44 20.78
CA VAL A 117 15.73 -20.62 20.89
C VAL A 117 14.93 -21.88 21.17
N PRO A 118 14.13 -21.98 22.26
CA PRO A 118 13.38 -23.20 22.54
C PRO A 118 12.32 -23.52 21.49
N LEU A 119 11.70 -22.50 20.86
CA LEU A 119 10.76 -22.71 19.76
C LEU A 119 11.44 -23.31 18.53
N PHE A 120 12.62 -22.78 18.16
CA PHE A 120 13.34 -23.24 16.97
C PHE A 120 13.96 -24.61 17.19
N ASP A 121 14.44 -24.89 18.40
CA ASP A 121 14.96 -26.20 18.77
C ASP A 121 13.86 -27.26 18.74
N ALA A 122 12.68 -26.99 19.31
CA ALA A 122 11.53 -27.88 19.24
C ALA A 122 11.11 -28.13 17.78
N PHE A 123 11.05 -27.07 16.97
CA PHE A 123 10.68 -27.16 15.56
C PHE A 123 11.68 -28.01 14.76
N LYS A 124 12.99 -27.76 14.90
CA LYS A 124 14.06 -28.50 14.21
C LYS A 124 14.18 -29.94 14.71
N ALA A 125 13.88 -30.20 15.98
CA ALA A 125 13.83 -31.55 16.54
C ALA A 125 12.58 -32.35 16.10
N GLY A 126 11.71 -31.77 15.27
CA GLY A 126 10.50 -32.43 14.79
C GLY A 126 9.43 -32.61 15.87
N GLN A 127 9.43 -31.76 16.90
CA GLN A 127 8.45 -31.76 17.98
C GLN A 127 7.28 -30.81 17.67
N SER A 128 6.16 -31.00 18.37
CA SER A 128 5.00 -30.10 18.24
C SER A 128 5.31 -28.71 18.80
N VAL A 129 5.08 -27.67 18.00
CA VAL A 129 5.16 -26.26 18.43
C VAL A 129 3.84 -25.72 18.97
N LYS A 130 2.78 -26.54 19.01
CA LYS A 130 1.48 -26.18 19.57
C LYS A 130 1.55 -25.57 20.98
N PRO A 131 2.41 -26.04 21.92
CA PRO A 131 2.49 -25.44 23.25
C PRO A 131 2.91 -23.97 23.27
N PHE A 132 3.59 -23.51 22.20
CA PHE A 132 4.04 -22.13 22.09
C PHE A 132 2.97 -21.22 21.49
N ILE A 133 2.07 -21.74 20.64
CA ILE A 133 1.13 -20.92 19.86
C ILE A 133 -0.05 -20.48 20.73
N ALA A 134 -0.26 -19.17 20.83
CA ALA A 134 -1.37 -18.61 21.62
C ALA A 134 -2.72 -18.65 20.87
N THR A 135 -2.69 -18.67 19.54
CA THR A 135 -3.87 -18.54 18.68
C THR A 135 -4.25 -19.84 17.97
N LEU A 136 -4.33 -20.95 18.72
CA LEU A 136 -4.61 -22.28 18.15
C LEU A 136 -5.93 -22.42 17.39
N LYS A 137 -6.90 -21.53 17.66
CA LYS A 137 -8.21 -21.53 16.98
C LYS A 137 -8.20 -20.78 15.64
N ASP A 138 -7.11 -20.10 15.32
CA ASP A 138 -6.96 -19.32 14.08
C ASP A 138 -6.02 -20.06 13.14
N ALA A 139 -6.60 -20.88 12.24
CA ALA A 139 -5.85 -21.71 11.30
C ALA A 139 -4.98 -20.89 10.35
N SER A 140 -5.43 -19.68 9.98
CA SER A 140 -4.67 -18.76 9.13
C SER A 140 -3.40 -18.28 9.83
N ARG A 141 -3.51 -17.87 11.10
CA ARG A 141 -2.33 -17.50 11.90
C ARG A 141 -1.44 -18.68 12.22
N CYS A 142 -1.99 -19.87 12.43
CA CYS A 142 -1.19 -21.08 12.59
C CYS A 142 -0.40 -21.38 11.32
N ALA A 143 -1.02 -21.34 10.15
CA ALA A 143 -0.35 -21.52 8.87
C ALA A 143 0.77 -20.49 8.64
N MET A 144 0.51 -19.20 8.92
CA MET A 144 1.53 -18.15 8.89
C MET A 144 2.68 -18.39 9.87
N THR A 145 2.38 -18.91 11.06
CA THR A 145 3.38 -19.24 12.08
C THR A 145 4.31 -20.33 11.57
N ILE A 146 3.75 -21.41 11.02
CA ILE A 146 4.53 -22.51 10.46
C ILE A 146 5.34 -22.05 9.25
N ALA A 147 4.73 -21.33 8.31
CA ALA A 147 5.44 -20.81 7.12
C ALA A 147 6.66 -19.95 7.50
N ARG A 148 6.53 -19.14 8.56
CA ARG A 148 7.64 -18.33 9.06
C ARG A 148 8.72 -19.17 9.75
N LEU A 149 8.34 -20.19 10.52
CA LEU A 149 9.28 -21.13 11.12
C LEU A 149 10.05 -21.90 10.05
N GLU A 150 9.38 -22.38 9.00
CA GLU A 150 10.03 -23.08 7.89
C GLU A 150 11.04 -22.17 7.19
N ARG A 151 10.67 -20.90 6.96
CA ARG A 151 11.58 -19.90 6.37
C ARG A 151 12.80 -19.58 7.23
N GLU A 152 12.61 -19.38 8.54
CA GLU A 152 13.70 -18.95 9.43
C GLU A 152 14.58 -20.12 9.91
N THR A 153 14.05 -21.35 9.92
CA THR A 153 14.80 -22.53 10.39
C THR A 153 15.34 -23.40 9.26
N GLY A 154 14.77 -23.31 8.05
CA GLY A 154 15.07 -24.18 6.92
C GLY A 154 14.53 -25.61 7.06
N ALA A 155 13.82 -25.93 8.15
CA ALA A 155 13.21 -27.23 8.37
C ALA A 155 11.74 -27.22 7.90
N VAL A 156 11.21 -28.39 7.54
CA VAL A 156 9.81 -28.56 7.13
C VAL A 156 9.03 -29.19 8.30
N TYR A 157 7.90 -28.60 8.66
CA TYR A 157 7.08 -29.11 9.76
C TYR A 157 6.39 -30.42 9.38
N ALA A 158 6.40 -31.43 10.25
CA ALA A 158 5.88 -32.75 9.89
C ALA A 158 4.36 -32.76 9.71
N GLN A 159 3.87 -33.55 8.75
CA GLN A 159 2.45 -33.67 8.41
C GLN A 159 1.54 -34.00 9.62
N PRO A 160 1.91 -34.93 10.54
CA PRO A 160 1.08 -35.22 11.72
C PRO A 160 0.88 -34.00 12.64
N TRP A 161 1.87 -33.09 12.68
CA TRP A 161 1.78 -31.88 13.49
C TRP A 161 0.99 -30.76 12.82
N LEU A 162 0.93 -30.74 11.49
CA LEU A 162 0.01 -29.86 10.76
C LEU A 162 -1.44 -30.24 11.03
N GLU A 163 -1.73 -31.54 11.01
CA GLU A 163 -3.05 -32.09 11.36
C GLU A 163 -3.43 -31.75 12.81
N GLU A 164 -2.46 -31.79 13.73
CA GLU A 164 -2.67 -31.38 15.13
C GLU A 164 -3.11 -29.91 15.28
N LEU A 165 -2.67 -29.04 14.36
CA LEU A 165 -3.03 -27.63 14.30
C LEU A 165 -4.28 -27.36 13.45
N ALA A 166 -4.91 -28.39 12.88
CA ALA A 166 -5.98 -28.27 11.90
C ALA A 166 -5.59 -27.37 10.71
N VAL A 167 -4.33 -27.46 10.27
CA VAL A 167 -3.75 -26.73 9.13
C VAL A 167 -3.37 -27.73 8.04
N THR A 168 -3.59 -27.36 6.79
CA THR A 168 -3.16 -28.14 5.63
C THR A 168 -1.84 -27.62 5.06
N ARG A 169 -1.08 -28.49 4.37
CA ARG A 169 0.16 -28.07 3.69
C ARG A 169 -0.07 -26.90 2.72
N ALA A 170 -1.16 -26.97 1.94
CA ALA A 170 -1.52 -25.91 1.00
C ALA A 170 -1.68 -24.52 1.67
N GLN A 171 -2.23 -24.46 2.89
CA GLN A 171 -2.36 -23.21 3.63
C GLN A 171 -1.01 -22.66 4.09
N VAL A 172 -0.05 -23.54 4.44
CA VAL A 172 1.32 -23.15 4.79
C VAL A 172 2.03 -22.60 3.56
N ASP A 173 1.91 -23.28 2.42
CA ASP A 173 2.53 -22.85 1.17
C ASP A 173 1.95 -21.50 0.69
N GLU A 174 0.63 -21.33 0.77
CA GLU A 174 -0.04 -20.06 0.48
C GLU A 174 0.45 -18.95 1.43
N ALA A 175 0.54 -19.22 2.72
CA ALA A 175 1.07 -18.27 3.70
C ALA A 175 2.54 -17.93 3.43
N ALA A 176 3.36 -18.88 2.98
CA ALA A 176 4.76 -18.67 2.63
C ALA A 176 4.92 -17.68 1.46
N THR A 177 4.06 -17.77 0.44
CA THR A 177 4.07 -16.81 -0.69
C THR A 177 3.72 -15.38 -0.27
N LYS A 178 2.96 -15.23 0.82
CA LYS A 178 2.55 -13.93 1.38
C LYS A 178 3.58 -13.34 2.33
N LEU A 179 4.58 -14.11 2.77
CA LEU A 179 5.69 -13.58 3.54
C LEU A 179 6.56 -12.73 2.62
N ALA A 180 6.53 -11.41 2.80
CA ALA A 180 7.42 -10.50 2.08
C ALA A 180 8.88 -10.95 2.23
N ALA A 181 9.63 -10.91 1.12
CA ALA A 181 11.06 -11.21 1.06
C ALA A 181 11.86 -10.36 2.04
#